data_AF-A0A7J2YVK2-F1
#
_entry.id   AF-A0A7J2YVK2-F1
#
_cell.length_a   1.000
_cell.length_b   1.000
_cell.length_c   1.000
_cell.angle_alpha   90.00
_cell.angle_beta   90.00
_cell.angle_gamma   90.00
#
_symmetry.space_group_name_H-M   'P 1'
#
loop_
_entity.id
_entity.type
_entity.pdbx_description
1 polymer ?
#
loop_
_entity_poly.entity_id
_entity_poly.type
_entity_poly.pdbx_seq_one_letter_code
_entity_poly.pdbx_strand_id
1 'polypeptide(L)'
;MPCSVIVGAFWGDEGKGKIISYLALKDNLDFCVRTGSVNAAHTVWYENQKYALHMVPAAFINPNTRLLIAAGANVHIGQFLKEAELTHVDPKRMGIDQNASIIEQKHSDQDKASAVNKGIGTTGWGVGPAIEERVRRTAKLAKDMPELKPWICDQISEVNDGLDAGKSVLLEGTQGFMLSLFLGGGYPYVTGRDTGASAIASEAGVGPTRVDDVIIVYKSFITRVGGGPLPGEITKEEAQKRGWFEVAAGTGRDRRAAPFDFELAKKNARINGATQAALTKLDAIYPSCRSARKFDDLPKEAKEFVKEIEKRTGIPVTLIGTGPEALDIIDRRV
;
A
#
# COMPACT_ATOMS: atom_id res chain seq x y z
N MET A 1 -2.25 5.01 19.55
CA MET A 1 -1.52 5.46 18.35
C MET A 1 -2.25 6.66 17.78
N PRO A 2 -1.68 7.86 17.87
CA PRO A 2 -2.24 9.06 17.23
C PRO A 2 -2.10 8.98 15.70
N CYS A 3 -0.91 8.72 15.16
CA CYS A 3 -0.69 8.63 13.71
C CYS A 3 0.32 7.55 13.29
N SER A 4 -0.09 6.64 12.40
CA SER A 4 0.77 5.59 11.84
C SER A 4 0.83 5.64 10.33
N VAL A 5 2.02 5.47 9.74
CA VAL A 5 2.23 5.34 8.29
C VAL A 5 2.47 3.88 7.92
N ILE A 6 1.76 3.36 6.93
CA ILE A 6 2.00 2.03 6.35
C ILE A 6 2.74 2.19 5.01
N VAL A 7 3.94 1.61 4.91
CA VAL A 7 4.78 1.69 3.70
C VAL A 7 5.22 0.29 3.24
N GLY A 8 5.30 0.05 1.93
CA GLY A 8 5.77 -1.23 1.37
C GLY A 8 7.29 -1.23 1.27
N ALA A 9 7.96 -2.32 1.63
CA ALA A 9 9.42 -2.34 1.66
C ALA A 9 10.09 -2.49 0.29
N PHE A 10 9.46 -3.17 -0.67
CA PHE A 10 10.09 -3.66 -1.89
C PHE A 10 9.40 -3.06 -3.12
N TRP A 11 9.09 -3.86 -4.14
CA TRP A 11 8.47 -3.42 -5.39
C TRP A 11 6.93 -3.44 -5.34
N GLY A 12 6.34 -3.28 -4.15
CA GLY A 12 4.90 -3.39 -3.97
C GLY A 12 4.46 -4.83 -3.74
N ASP A 13 3.15 -5.02 -3.63
CA ASP A 13 2.51 -6.33 -3.43
C ASP A 13 2.84 -7.03 -2.10
N GLU A 14 3.36 -6.29 -1.12
CA GLU A 14 3.77 -6.86 0.18
C GLU A 14 2.61 -7.15 1.12
N GLY A 15 1.36 -6.98 0.69
CA GLY A 15 0.18 -7.25 1.52
C GLY A 15 -0.21 -6.12 2.47
N LYS A 16 0.11 -4.86 2.15
CA LYS A 16 -0.31 -3.68 2.91
C LYS A 16 -1.81 -3.66 3.22
N GLY A 17 -2.65 -3.97 2.22
CA GLY A 17 -4.10 -4.05 2.39
C GLY A 17 -4.55 -4.93 3.56
N LYS A 18 -3.92 -6.11 3.71
CA LYS A 18 -4.18 -7.03 4.84
C LYS A 18 -3.80 -6.42 6.18
N ILE A 19 -2.63 -5.78 6.27
CA ILE A 19 -2.17 -5.13 7.51
C ILE A 19 -3.11 -3.99 7.89
N ILE A 20 -3.48 -3.14 6.93
CA ILE A 20 -4.40 -2.02 7.16
C ILE A 20 -5.78 -2.52 7.60
N SER A 21 -6.30 -3.55 6.92
CA SER A 21 -7.57 -4.18 7.26
C SER A 21 -7.59 -4.71 8.70
N TYR A 22 -6.52 -5.39 9.10
CA TYR A 22 -6.38 -5.88 10.47
C TYR A 22 -6.36 -4.75 11.49
N LEU A 23 -5.54 -3.72 11.26
CA LEU A 23 -5.44 -2.55 12.15
C LEU A 23 -6.78 -1.82 12.26
N ALA A 24 -7.50 -1.66 11.14
CA ALA A 24 -8.82 -1.06 11.13
C ALA A 24 -9.81 -1.76 12.06
N LEU A 25 -9.85 -3.10 12.04
CA LEU A 25 -10.72 -3.89 12.91
C LEU A 25 -10.22 -3.97 14.34
N LYS A 26 -8.92 -4.23 14.52
CA LYS A 26 -8.31 -4.50 15.83
C LYS A 26 -8.24 -3.25 16.71
N ASP A 27 -7.88 -2.12 16.11
CA ASP A 27 -7.64 -0.87 16.82
C ASP A 27 -8.85 0.08 16.75
N ASN A 28 -9.90 -0.29 16.01
CA ASN A 28 -11.07 0.52 15.72
C ASN A 28 -10.70 1.95 15.25
N LEU A 29 -9.91 2.02 14.17
CA LEU A 29 -9.32 3.28 13.66
C LEU A 29 -10.38 4.36 13.41
N ASP A 30 -10.07 5.59 13.83
CA ASP A 30 -10.91 6.75 13.55
C ASP A 30 -10.79 7.19 12.09
N PHE A 31 -9.56 7.29 11.57
CA PHE A 31 -9.29 7.71 10.20
C PHE A 31 -8.34 6.76 9.45
N CYS A 32 -8.61 6.58 8.16
CA CYS A 32 -7.68 5.97 7.21
C CYS A 32 -7.57 6.84 5.96
N VAL A 33 -6.37 7.33 5.67
CA VAL A 33 -6.08 8.23 4.55
C VAL A 33 -5.24 7.50 3.52
N ARG A 34 -5.82 7.20 2.35
CA ARG A 34 -5.10 6.58 1.24
C ARG A 34 -4.38 7.63 0.38
N THR A 35 -3.11 7.38 0.11
CA THR A 35 -2.26 8.22 -0.73
C THR A 35 -1.98 7.56 -2.09
N GLY A 36 -1.24 8.24 -2.96
CA GLY A 36 -0.81 7.69 -4.23
C GLY A 36 -1.90 7.68 -5.31
N SER A 37 -2.04 6.56 -6.02
CA SER A 37 -2.91 6.48 -7.19
C SER A 37 -3.39 5.06 -7.52
N VAL A 38 -4.25 4.99 -8.54
CA VAL A 38 -4.96 3.81 -9.05
C VAL A 38 -4.02 2.69 -9.54
N ASN A 39 -2.73 2.95 -9.74
CA ASN A 39 -1.77 1.94 -10.22
C ASN A 39 -1.30 0.94 -9.14
N ALA A 40 -1.76 1.06 -7.90
CA ALA A 40 -1.61 0.01 -6.88
C ALA A 40 -2.96 -0.47 -6.39
N ALA A 41 -3.11 -1.79 -6.27
CA ALA A 41 -4.27 -2.42 -5.68
C ALA A 41 -3.89 -3.02 -4.32
N HIS A 42 -4.70 -2.77 -3.31
CA HIS A 42 -4.63 -3.45 -2.02
C HIS A 42 -5.66 -4.56 -1.98
N THR A 43 -5.18 -5.80 -1.83
CA THR A 43 -6.06 -6.95 -1.66
C THR A 43 -6.50 -7.03 -0.21
N VAL A 44 -7.81 -7.14 -0.01
CA VAL A 44 -8.44 -7.37 1.30
C VAL A 44 -9.26 -8.66 1.19
N TRP A 45 -9.09 -9.55 2.15
CA TRP A 45 -9.95 -10.73 2.32
C TRP A 45 -10.72 -10.55 3.61
N TYR A 46 -12.03 -10.56 3.53
CA TYR A 46 -12.91 -10.40 4.68
C TYR A 46 -14.20 -11.18 4.43
N GLU A 47 -14.63 -11.98 5.39
CA GLU A 47 -15.84 -12.81 5.31
C GLU A 47 -15.87 -13.71 4.05
N ASN A 48 -14.72 -14.31 3.69
CA ASN A 48 -14.51 -15.12 2.48
C ASN A 48 -14.67 -14.36 1.15
N GLN A 49 -14.80 -13.04 1.18
CA GLN A 49 -14.83 -12.20 -0.01
C GLN A 49 -13.47 -11.54 -0.25
N LYS A 50 -13.01 -11.60 -1.49
CA LYS A 50 -11.76 -10.95 -1.94
C LYS A 50 -12.07 -9.64 -2.63
N TYR A 51 -11.47 -8.56 -2.16
CA TYR A 51 -11.52 -7.23 -2.75
C TYR A 51 -10.15 -6.85 -3.29
N ALA A 52 -10.10 -6.10 -4.39
CA ALA A 52 -8.89 -5.49 -4.93
C ALA A 52 -9.15 -3.98 -5.07
N LEU A 53 -8.69 -3.21 -4.10
CA LEU A 53 -9.02 -1.79 -3.97
C LEU A 53 -7.88 -0.90 -4.44
N HIS A 54 -8.16 -0.06 -5.42
CA HIS A 54 -7.25 0.90 -6.03
C HIS A 54 -7.46 2.32 -5.50
N MET A 55 -8.66 2.66 -5.06
CA MET A 55 -9.04 4.00 -4.61
C MET A 55 -9.68 3.99 -3.22
N VAL A 56 -10.61 3.07 -2.93
CA VAL A 56 -11.20 2.98 -1.59
C VAL A 56 -10.13 2.50 -0.59
N PRO A 57 -9.94 3.17 0.56
CA PRO A 57 -8.96 2.73 1.55
C PRO A 57 -9.23 1.32 2.07
N ALA A 58 -8.18 0.53 2.33
CA ALA A 58 -8.30 -0.86 2.75
C ALA A 58 -8.97 -1.04 4.13
N ALA A 59 -9.06 0.04 4.92
CA ALA A 59 -9.77 0.06 6.20
C ALA A 59 -11.30 0.03 6.07
N PHE A 60 -11.86 -0.03 4.85
CA PHE A 60 -13.31 0.02 4.64
C PHE A 60 -14.10 -1.05 5.39
N ILE A 61 -13.50 -2.18 5.74
CA ILE A 61 -14.15 -3.26 6.49
C ILE A 61 -14.52 -2.86 7.92
N ASN A 62 -13.89 -1.84 8.50
CA ASN A 62 -14.40 -1.24 9.73
C ASN A 62 -15.49 -0.21 9.40
N PRO A 63 -16.75 -0.40 9.86
CA PRO A 63 -17.84 0.53 9.60
C PRO A 63 -17.66 1.90 10.26
N ASN A 64 -16.86 1.99 11.34
CA ASN A 64 -16.66 3.21 12.11
C ASN A 64 -15.55 4.12 11.55
N THR A 65 -14.67 3.59 10.71
CA THR A 65 -13.53 4.36 10.19
C THR A 65 -13.97 5.37 9.15
N ARG A 66 -13.55 6.63 9.32
CA ARG A 66 -13.60 7.70 8.32
C ARG A 66 -12.54 7.40 7.24
N LEU A 67 -12.99 7.13 6.02
CA LEU A 67 -12.16 6.78 4.88
C LEU A 67 -11.90 8.02 4.03
N LEU A 68 -10.63 8.32 3.75
CA LEU A 68 -10.23 9.54 3.07
C LEU A 68 -9.25 9.23 1.93
N ILE A 69 -9.37 9.94 0.81
CA ILE A 69 -8.37 10.01 -0.24
C ILE A 69 -7.64 11.34 -0.14
N ALA A 70 -6.31 11.26 -0.07
CA ALA A 70 -5.44 12.39 0.22
C ALA A 70 -5.41 13.47 -0.88
N ALA A 71 -5.10 14.72 -0.49
CA ALA A 71 -4.84 15.82 -1.43
C ALA A 71 -3.71 15.50 -2.42
N GLY A 72 -2.68 14.77 -1.98
CA GLY A 72 -1.56 14.32 -2.82
C GLY A 72 -1.92 13.24 -3.85
N ALA A 73 -3.11 12.66 -3.78
CA ALA A 73 -3.50 11.55 -4.65
C ALA A 73 -3.83 11.98 -6.10
N ASN A 74 -3.74 11.02 -7.03
CA ASN A 74 -4.32 11.13 -8.37
C ASN A 74 -5.55 10.20 -8.46
N VAL A 75 -6.74 10.78 -8.59
CA VAL A 75 -8.04 10.09 -8.53
C VAL A 75 -8.48 9.65 -9.91
N HIS A 76 -8.75 8.35 -10.06
CA HIS A 76 -9.44 7.81 -11.22
C HIS A 76 -10.93 7.64 -10.90
N ILE A 77 -11.77 8.58 -11.35
CA ILE A 77 -13.20 8.68 -10.96
C ILE A 77 -13.96 7.39 -11.20
N GLY A 78 -13.88 6.81 -12.42
CA GLY A 78 -14.63 5.60 -12.76
C GLY A 78 -14.23 4.38 -11.92
N GLN A 79 -12.98 4.33 -11.46
CA GLN A 79 -12.51 3.21 -10.63
C GLN A 79 -12.93 3.43 -9.17
N PHE A 80 -12.86 4.67 -8.68
CA PHE A 80 -13.40 5.05 -7.38
C PHE A 80 -14.89 4.72 -7.26
N LEU A 81 -15.72 5.15 -8.22
CA LEU A 81 -17.17 4.92 -8.17
C LEU A 81 -17.51 3.42 -8.22
N LYS A 82 -16.79 2.64 -9.06
CA LYS A 82 -16.94 1.18 -9.11
C LYS A 82 -16.59 0.52 -7.77
N GLU A 83 -15.52 0.97 -7.12
CA GLU A 83 -15.14 0.44 -5.80
C GLU A 83 -16.09 0.88 -4.70
N ALA A 84 -16.60 2.12 -4.76
CA ALA A 84 -17.58 2.61 -3.80
C ALA A 84 -18.88 1.79 -3.86
N GLU A 85 -19.34 1.43 -5.05
CA GLU A 85 -20.46 0.52 -5.26
C GLU A 85 -20.15 -0.90 -4.73
N LEU A 86 -19.01 -1.47 -5.12
CA LEU A 86 -18.58 -2.82 -4.70
C LEU A 86 -18.48 -2.97 -3.18
N THR A 87 -18.06 -1.92 -2.49
CA THR A 87 -17.82 -1.92 -1.04
C THR A 87 -19.00 -1.40 -0.23
N HIS A 88 -20.03 -0.87 -0.88
CA HIS A 88 -21.19 -0.24 -0.24
C HIS A 88 -20.80 0.82 0.82
N VAL A 89 -19.71 1.55 0.59
CA VAL A 89 -19.25 2.59 1.53
C VAL A 89 -20.25 3.73 1.61
N ASP A 90 -20.63 4.12 2.82
CA ASP A 90 -21.50 5.28 3.05
C ASP A 90 -20.78 6.58 2.60
N PRO A 91 -21.39 7.40 1.71
CA PRO A 91 -20.87 8.71 1.35
C PRO A 91 -20.55 9.63 2.55
N LYS A 92 -21.20 9.44 3.70
CA LYS A 92 -20.92 10.23 4.92
C LYS A 92 -19.58 9.87 5.57
N ARG A 93 -19.09 8.64 5.36
CA ARG A 93 -17.80 8.20 5.93
C ARG A 93 -16.67 8.16 4.89
N MET A 94 -16.98 8.22 3.60
CA MET A 94 -15.98 8.30 2.52
C MET A 94 -15.74 9.76 2.09
N GLY A 95 -14.50 10.15 1.85
CA GLY A 95 -14.15 11.51 1.46
C GLY A 95 -12.98 11.55 0.50
N ILE A 96 -13.00 12.52 -0.42
CA ILE A 96 -11.93 12.83 -1.36
C ILE A 96 -11.55 14.27 -1.11
N ASP A 97 -10.26 14.52 -0.86
CA ASP A 97 -9.80 15.89 -0.72
C ASP A 97 -10.08 16.69 -1.99
N GLN A 98 -10.64 17.89 -1.83
CA GLN A 98 -10.96 18.81 -2.91
C GLN A 98 -9.78 19.12 -3.86
N ASN A 99 -8.53 19.02 -3.39
CA ASN A 99 -7.30 19.29 -4.14
C ASN A 99 -6.63 18.04 -4.72
N ALA A 100 -7.24 16.85 -4.59
CA ALA A 100 -6.77 15.67 -5.28
C ALA A 100 -6.90 15.88 -6.80
N SER A 101 -5.84 15.59 -7.56
CA SER A 101 -5.81 15.76 -9.02
C SER A 101 -6.52 14.60 -9.73
N ILE A 102 -7.09 14.84 -10.91
CA ILE A 102 -7.86 13.85 -11.65
C ILE A 102 -7.05 13.14 -12.74
N ILE A 103 -7.25 11.83 -12.85
CA ILE A 103 -6.83 11.04 -14.01
C ILE A 103 -7.97 11.03 -15.03
N GLU A 104 -7.77 11.75 -16.13
CA GLU A 104 -8.66 11.75 -17.28
C GLU A 104 -8.33 10.62 -18.28
N GLN A 105 -9.27 10.30 -19.17
CA GLN A 105 -9.10 9.29 -20.21
C GLN A 105 -7.88 9.58 -21.11
N LYS A 106 -7.64 10.86 -21.44
CA LYS A 106 -6.49 11.32 -22.24
C LYS A 106 -5.14 10.86 -21.65
N HIS A 107 -5.04 10.78 -20.32
CA HIS A 107 -3.84 10.32 -19.63
C HIS A 107 -3.64 8.83 -19.81
N SER A 108 -4.71 8.04 -19.68
CA SER A 108 -4.65 6.59 -19.92
C SER A 108 -4.24 6.27 -21.35
N ASP A 109 -4.77 7.01 -22.32
CA ASP A 109 -4.45 6.82 -23.73
C ASP A 109 -2.98 7.19 -24.02
N GLN A 110 -2.50 8.31 -23.46
CA GLN A 110 -1.10 8.72 -23.56
C GLN A 110 -0.14 7.70 -22.92
N ASP A 111 -0.48 7.18 -21.74
CA ASP A 111 0.35 6.20 -21.02
C ASP A 111 0.47 4.88 -21.83
N LYS A 112 -0.65 4.38 -22.34
CA LYS A 112 -0.69 3.19 -23.21
C LYS A 112 0.09 3.37 -24.50
N ALA A 113 0.03 4.56 -25.11
CA ALA A 113 0.74 4.86 -26.36
C ALA A 113 2.24 5.16 -26.15
N SER A 114 2.67 5.45 -24.91
CA SER A 114 4.02 5.93 -24.65
C SER A 114 5.11 4.89 -24.95
N ALA A 115 6.22 5.35 -25.54
CA ALA A 115 7.43 4.54 -25.69
C ALA A 115 8.00 4.11 -24.33
N VAL A 116 7.78 4.93 -23.29
CA VAL A 116 8.11 4.65 -21.89
C VAL A 116 7.43 3.37 -21.40
N ASN A 117 6.16 3.16 -21.73
CA ASN A 117 5.44 1.95 -21.37
C ASN A 117 6.01 0.69 -22.05
N LYS A 118 6.50 0.80 -23.30
CA LYS A 118 7.12 -0.33 -24.01
C LYS A 118 8.39 -0.86 -23.33
N GLY A 119 9.10 -0.04 -22.53
CA GLY A 119 10.30 -0.45 -21.79
C GLY A 119 10.09 -0.69 -20.29
N ILE A 120 9.36 0.20 -19.61
CA ILE A 120 9.12 0.12 -18.16
C ILE A 120 8.02 -0.91 -17.84
N GLY A 121 6.98 -0.97 -18.68
CA GLY A 121 5.74 -1.67 -18.39
C GLY A 121 4.93 -0.93 -17.32
N THR A 122 4.45 0.28 -17.64
CA THR A 122 3.52 1.01 -16.78
C THR A 122 2.20 0.23 -16.66
N THR A 123 1.31 0.67 -15.77
CA THR A 123 0.02 -0.01 -15.61
C THR A 123 -1.00 0.38 -16.69
N GLY A 124 -0.73 1.44 -17.48
CA GLY A 124 -1.64 1.93 -18.51
C GLY A 124 -2.84 2.72 -17.97
N TRP A 125 -2.80 3.10 -16.70
CA TRP A 125 -3.87 3.86 -16.03
C TRP A 125 -3.69 5.38 -16.12
N GLY A 126 -2.65 5.87 -16.79
CA GLY A 126 -2.49 7.32 -16.98
C GLY A 126 -1.83 8.05 -15.81
N VAL A 127 -1.26 7.34 -14.84
CA VAL A 127 -0.66 7.96 -13.64
C VAL A 127 0.51 8.87 -14.01
N GLY A 128 1.42 8.43 -14.89
CA GLY A 128 2.56 9.24 -15.32
C GLY A 128 2.13 10.55 -15.98
N PRO A 129 1.33 10.51 -17.07
CA PRO A 129 0.81 11.71 -17.71
C PRO A 129 -0.01 12.63 -16.78
N ALA A 130 -0.82 12.07 -15.88
CA ALA A 130 -1.58 12.87 -14.91
C ALA A 130 -0.67 13.61 -13.92
N ILE A 131 0.43 12.97 -13.47
CA ILE A 131 1.44 13.61 -12.62
C ILE A 131 2.17 14.70 -13.40
N GLU A 132 2.53 14.46 -14.66
CA GLU A 132 3.16 15.45 -15.54
C GLU A 132 2.28 16.70 -15.68
N GLU A 133 0.98 16.52 -15.89
CA GLU A 133 0.01 17.63 -15.96
C GLU A 133 -0.16 18.35 -14.62
N ARG A 134 -0.15 17.62 -13.50
CA ARG A 134 -0.19 18.22 -12.15
C ARG A 134 1.04 19.09 -11.89
N VAL A 135 2.24 18.62 -12.29
CA VAL A 135 3.49 19.38 -12.16
C VAL A 135 3.47 20.65 -13.02
N ARG A 136 2.84 20.61 -14.20
CA ARG A 136 2.59 21.78 -15.04
C ARG A 136 1.51 22.73 -14.50
N ARG A 137 0.77 22.32 -13.46
CA ARG A 137 -0.31 23.08 -12.81
C ARG A 137 -1.51 23.31 -13.73
N THR A 138 -1.77 22.37 -14.63
CA THR A 138 -2.92 22.40 -15.56
C THR A 138 -3.89 21.24 -15.34
N ALA A 139 -3.61 20.34 -14.40
CA ALA A 139 -4.50 19.23 -14.08
C ALA A 139 -5.78 19.72 -13.40
N LYS A 140 -6.90 19.07 -13.73
CA LYS A 140 -8.18 19.27 -13.01
C LYS A 140 -8.11 18.68 -11.61
N LEU A 141 -8.86 19.28 -10.69
CA LEU A 141 -8.95 18.84 -9.30
C LEU A 141 -10.31 18.23 -8.99
N ALA A 142 -10.41 17.49 -7.88
CA ALA A 142 -11.62 16.79 -7.47
C ALA A 142 -12.81 17.74 -7.27
N LYS A 143 -12.58 18.93 -6.72
CA LYS A 143 -13.62 19.96 -6.57
C LYS A 143 -14.24 20.44 -7.89
N ASP A 144 -13.52 20.28 -8.99
CA ASP A 144 -13.97 20.71 -10.31
C ASP A 144 -14.89 19.64 -10.96
N MET A 145 -15.06 18.47 -10.35
CA MET A 145 -15.77 17.31 -10.90
C MET A 145 -17.18 17.19 -10.30
N PRO A 146 -18.25 17.43 -11.09
CA PRO A 146 -19.63 17.32 -10.61
C PRO A 146 -19.97 15.95 -10.00
N GLU A 147 -19.44 14.88 -10.57
CA GLU A 147 -19.66 13.48 -10.15
C GLU A 147 -19.07 13.19 -8.77
N LEU A 148 -18.06 13.95 -8.36
CA LEU A 148 -17.42 13.79 -7.06
C LEU A 148 -18.07 14.61 -5.95
N LYS A 149 -19.03 15.50 -6.27
CA LYS A 149 -19.64 16.42 -5.30
C LYS A 149 -20.08 15.78 -3.97
N PRO A 150 -20.71 14.58 -3.93
CA PRO A 150 -21.11 13.95 -2.66
C PRO A 150 -19.94 13.48 -1.79
N TRP A 151 -18.74 13.38 -2.37
CA TRP A 151 -17.55 12.80 -1.76
C TRP A 151 -16.49 13.85 -1.41
N ILE A 152 -16.66 15.10 -1.83
CA ILE A 152 -15.66 16.15 -1.59
C ILE A 152 -15.62 16.53 -0.12
N CYS A 153 -14.41 16.65 0.42
CA CYS A 153 -14.15 17.12 1.78
C CYS A 153 -12.85 17.92 1.88
N ASP A 154 -12.62 18.54 3.04
CA ASP A 154 -11.32 19.09 3.44
C ASP A 154 -10.60 18.07 4.32
N GLN A 155 -9.98 17.09 3.66
CA GLN A 155 -9.34 15.95 4.33
C GLN A 155 -8.21 16.41 5.25
N ILE A 156 -7.45 17.43 4.84
CA ILE A 156 -6.28 17.91 5.59
C ILE A 156 -6.72 18.47 6.94
N SER A 157 -7.73 19.35 6.94
CA SER A 157 -8.27 19.91 8.18
C SER A 157 -8.91 18.82 9.05
N GLU A 158 -9.77 17.95 8.47
CA GLU A 158 -10.42 16.86 9.20
C GLU A 158 -9.41 15.95 9.94
N VAL A 159 -8.31 15.59 9.27
CA VAL A 159 -7.28 14.71 9.84
C VAL A 159 -6.47 15.41 10.91
N ASN A 160 -6.07 16.67 10.69
CA ASN A 160 -5.27 17.40 11.68
C ASN A 160 -6.08 17.75 12.93
N ASP A 161 -7.36 18.11 12.79
CA ASP A 161 -8.28 18.31 13.91
C ASP A 161 -8.50 16.99 14.67
N GLY A 162 -8.59 15.87 13.93
CA GLY A 162 -8.67 14.54 14.52
C GLY A 162 -7.45 14.20 15.38
N LEU A 163 -6.24 14.46 14.85
CA LEU A 163 -5.00 14.27 15.59
C LEU A 163 -4.92 15.18 16.83
N ASP A 164 -5.37 16.43 16.73
CA ASP A 164 -5.43 17.35 17.88
C ASP A 164 -6.40 16.84 18.97
N ALA A 165 -7.47 16.17 18.56
CA ALA A 165 -8.41 15.51 19.45
C ALA A 165 -7.94 14.12 19.95
N GLY A 166 -6.71 13.71 19.64
CA GLY A 166 -6.14 12.43 20.05
C GLY A 166 -6.71 11.20 19.34
N LYS A 167 -7.36 11.39 18.18
CA LYS A 167 -7.91 10.29 17.37
C LYS A 167 -6.81 9.53 16.66
N SER A 168 -7.09 8.27 16.36
CA SER A 168 -6.20 7.36 15.65
C SER A 168 -6.27 7.54 14.13
N VAL A 169 -5.14 7.87 13.51
CA VAL A 169 -5.01 8.08 12.07
C VAL A 169 -4.04 7.08 11.47
N LEU A 170 -4.47 6.39 10.42
CA LEU A 170 -3.60 5.55 9.60
C LEU A 170 -3.42 6.17 8.21
N LEU A 171 -2.18 6.31 7.78
CA LEU A 171 -1.81 6.77 6.44
C LEU A 171 -1.42 5.56 5.59
N GLU A 172 -2.26 5.25 4.60
CA GLU A 172 -2.15 4.11 3.71
C GLU A 172 -1.30 4.48 2.48
N GLY A 173 -0.05 4.02 2.47
CA GLY A 173 0.86 4.14 1.33
C GLY A 173 0.60 3.12 0.23
N THR A 174 0.79 3.52 -1.02
CA THR A 174 0.69 2.65 -2.20
C THR A 174 2.06 2.25 -2.75
N GLN A 175 2.07 1.25 -3.66
CA GLN A 175 3.29 0.65 -4.23
C GLN A 175 4.25 0.15 -3.14
N GLY A 176 5.54 0.01 -3.43
CA GLY A 176 6.57 -0.24 -2.43
C GLY A 176 7.73 0.72 -2.61
N PHE A 177 8.61 0.80 -1.62
CA PHE A 177 9.68 1.77 -1.53
C PHE A 177 10.70 1.66 -2.68
N MET A 178 10.92 0.45 -3.21
CA MET A 178 11.80 0.24 -4.36
C MET A 178 11.22 0.76 -5.68
N LEU A 179 9.94 1.14 -5.69
CA LEU A 179 9.29 1.86 -6.78
C LEU A 179 9.28 3.38 -6.58
N SER A 180 9.92 3.90 -5.52
CA SER A 180 10.06 5.35 -5.33
C SER A 180 10.78 5.99 -6.52
N LEU A 181 10.24 7.12 -6.98
CA LEU A 181 10.83 7.93 -8.04
C LEU A 181 12.28 8.38 -7.72
N PHE A 182 12.61 8.55 -6.44
CA PHE A 182 13.89 9.14 -6.02
C PHE A 182 14.77 8.16 -5.23
N LEU A 183 14.17 7.40 -4.32
CA LEU A 183 14.88 6.77 -3.20
C LEU A 183 15.13 5.27 -3.39
N GLY A 184 14.36 4.62 -4.27
CA GLY A 184 14.42 3.19 -4.51
C GLY A 184 15.62 2.74 -5.36
N GLY A 185 16.33 3.67 -6.01
CA GLY A 185 17.50 3.38 -6.86
C GLY A 185 17.18 2.60 -8.14
N GLY A 186 15.90 2.30 -8.42
CA GLY A 186 15.46 1.52 -9.57
C GLY A 186 15.12 2.33 -10.82
N TYR A 187 15.34 3.65 -10.81
CA TYR A 187 15.03 4.53 -11.95
C TYR A 187 15.74 4.04 -13.22
N PRO A 188 15.06 4.01 -14.39
CA PRO A 188 13.73 4.55 -14.67
C PRO A 188 12.55 3.63 -14.30
N TYR A 189 12.79 2.41 -13.82
CA TYR A 189 11.76 1.40 -13.60
C TYR A 189 11.03 1.56 -12.25
N VAL A 190 10.41 2.72 -12.05
CA VAL A 190 9.78 3.19 -10.81
C VAL A 190 8.42 3.82 -11.11
N THR A 191 7.66 4.21 -10.08
CA THR A 191 6.43 5.00 -10.28
C THR A 191 6.74 6.48 -10.43
N GLY A 192 5.73 7.28 -10.80
CA GLY A 192 5.89 8.72 -11.04
C GLY A 192 5.97 9.58 -9.77
N ARG A 193 6.19 8.97 -8.60
CA ARG A 193 6.23 9.65 -7.29
C ARG A 193 7.10 8.91 -6.30
N ASP A 194 7.47 9.60 -5.22
CA ASP A 194 8.06 8.94 -4.06
C ASP A 194 7.01 8.11 -3.32
N THR A 195 7.44 6.99 -2.75
CA THR A 195 6.59 6.00 -2.07
C THR A 195 7.06 5.76 -0.63
N GLY A 196 8.03 6.54 -0.15
CA GLY A 196 8.51 6.48 1.23
C GLY A 196 7.54 7.10 2.25
N ALA A 197 7.77 6.81 3.53
CA ALA A 197 6.91 7.25 4.63
C ALA A 197 6.72 8.78 4.68
N SER A 198 7.79 9.55 4.48
CA SER A 198 7.73 11.02 4.45
C SER A 198 6.88 11.55 3.29
N ALA A 199 6.93 10.90 2.12
CA ALA A 199 6.10 11.28 0.98
C ALA A 199 4.62 10.96 1.26
N ILE A 200 4.33 9.79 1.85
CA ILE A 200 2.97 9.41 2.25
C ILE A 200 2.41 10.44 3.26
N ALA A 201 3.18 10.83 4.26
CA ALA A 201 2.77 11.86 5.23
C ALA A 201 2.51 13.21 4.55
N SER A 202 3.41 13.65 3.67
CA SER A 202 3.28 14.88 2.90
C SER A 202 2.02 14.89 2.02
N GLU A 203 1.75 13.79 1.31
CA GLU A 203 0.55 13.66 0.48
C GLU A 203 -0.76 13.77 1.27
N ALA A 204 -0.77 13.22 2.49
CA ALA A 204 -1.91 13.24 3.40
C ALA A 204 -2.08 14.56 4.17
N GLY A 205 -1.15 15.52 4.01
CA GLY A 205 -1.18 16.79 4.74
C GLY A 205 -0.86 16.64 6.22
N VAL A 206 -0.03 15.66 6.59
CA VAL A 206 0.42 15.42 7.98
C VAL A 206 1.89 15.81 8.12
N GLY A 207 2.17 16.72 9.05
CA GLY A 207 3.54 17.16 9.34
C GLY A 207 4.40 16.02 9.90
N PRO A 208 5.72 15.98 9.61
CA PRO A 208 6.59 14.86 10.00
C PRO A 208 6.69 14.67 11.52
N THR A 209 6.56 15.74 12.32
CA THR A 209 6.58 15.65 13.79
C THR A 209 5.29 15.11 14.40
N ARG A 210 4.26 14.86 13.57
CA ARG A 210 2.98 14.27 14.00
C ARG A 210 2.89 12.78 13.71
N VAL A 211 3.90 12.18 13.07
CA VAL A 211 3.94 10.74 12.78
C VAL A 211 4.59 10.03 13.96
N ASP A 212 3.83 9.18 14.65
CA ASP A 212 4.33 8.43 15.80
C ASP A 212 4.98 7.11 15.38
N ASP A 213 4.38 6.43 14.40
CA ASP A 213 4.79 5.11 13.96
C ASP A 213 4.93 5.02 12.45
N VAL A 214 5.97 4.30 12.00
CA VAL A 214 6.14 3.90 10.60
C VAL A 214 6.22 2.38 10.57
N ILE A 215 5.18 1.75 10.03
CA ILE A 215 5.09 0.30 9.86
C ILE A 215 5.53 -0.04 8.43
N ILE A 216 6.72 -0.64 8.32
CA ILE A 216 7.22 -1.13 7.04
C ILE A 216 6.71 -2.56 6.79
N VAL A 217 6.07 -2.77 5.65
CA VAL A 217 5.48 -4.06 5.29
C VAL A 217 6.43 -4.84 4.40
N TYR A 218 6.86 -5.99 4.91
CA TYR A 218 7.61 -7.01 4.21
C TYR A 218 6.69 -8.13 3.76
N LYS A 219 7.06 -8.77 2.66
CA LYS A 219 6.56 -10.09 2.28
C LYS A 219 7.70 -11.09 2.44
N SER A 220 7.37 -12.30 2.87
CA SER A 220 8.33 -13.39 3.13
C SER A 220 9.25 -13.71 1.94
N PHE A 221 8.87 -13.34 0.73
CA PHE A 221 9.67 -13.33 -0.49
C PHE A 221 9.38 -12.06 -1.30
N ILE A 222 10.31 -11.69 -2.19
CA ILE A 222 10.19 -10.47 -2.99
C ILE A 222 9.45 -10.77 -4.29
N THR A 223 8.56 -9.85 -4.68
CA THR A 223 7.91 -9.88 -5.99
C THR A 223 8.07 -8.55 -6.73
N ARG A 224 8.11 -8.61 -8.06
CA ARG A 224 8.15 -7.42 -8.93
C ARG A 224 7.29 -7.62 -10.18
N VAL A 225 6.52 -6.60 -10.54
CA VAL A 225 5.74 -6.53 -11.79
C VAL A 225 6.44 -5.61 -12.79
N GLY A 226 6.38 -5.95 -14.07
CA GLY A 226 6.97 -5.14 -15.15
C GLY A 226 8.49 -5.32 -15.27
N GLY A 227 9.10 -4.45 -16.07
CA GLY A 227 10.53 -4.51 -16.40
C GLY A 227 11.45 -4.11 -15.23
N GLY A 228 12.74 -4.02 -15.53
CA GLY A 228 13.81 -3.61 -14.61
C GLY A 228 14.42 -4.75 -13.80
N PRO A 229 15.56 -4.50 -13.11
CA PRO A 229 16.34 -5.55 -12.46
C PRO A 229 15.66 -6.08 -11.18
N LEU A 230 15.66 -7.40 -10.97
CA LEU A 230 15.27 -8.02 -9.71
C LEU A 230 16.45 -8.87 -9.20
N PRO A 231 17.24 -8.37 -8.23
CA PRO A 231 18.32 -9.15 -7.65
C PRO A 231 17.79 -10.45 -7.05
N GLY A 232 18.46 -11.57 -7.36
CA GLY A 232 18.05 -12.90 -6.90
C GLY A 232 16.79 -13.44 -7.57
N GLU A 233 16.38 -12.91 -8.73
CA GLU A 233 15.25 -13.42 -9.50
C GLU A 233 15.40 -14.92 -9.79
N ILE A 234 14.35 -15.68 -9.49
CA ILE A 234 14.23 -17.11 -9.81
C ILE A 234 13.33 -17.29 -11.04
N THR A 235 13.46 -18.44 -11.71
CA THR A 235 12.63 -18.74 -12.89
C THR A 235 11.16 -18.92 -12.50
N LYS A 236 10.27 -18.77 -13.49
CA LYS A 236 8.82 -18.96 -13.29
C LYS A 236 8.50 -20.38 -12.80
N GLU A 237 9.19 -21.38 -13.33
CA GLU A 237 9.02 -22.78 -12.94
C GLU A 237 9.38 -23.00 -11.47
N GLU A 238 10.51 -22.43 -11.02
CA GLU A 238 10.92 -22.52 -9.61
C GLU A 238 9.96 -21.74 -8.70
N ALA A 239 9.49 -20.56 -9.13
CA ALA A 239 8.49 -19.80 -8.38
C ALA A 239 7.16 -20.58 -8.24
N GLN A 240 6.72 -21.28 -9.29
CA GLN A 240 5.54 -22.15 -9.23
C GLN A 240 5.75 -23.34 -8.29
N LYS A 241 6.92 -24.01 -8.38
CA LYS A 241 7.28 -25.12 -7.50
C LYS A 241 7.27 -24.74 -6.01
N ARG A 242 7.68 -23.51 -5.70
CA ARG A 242 7.68 -22.94 -4.33
C ARG A 242 6.32 -22.39 -3.90
N GLY A 243 5.33 -22.29 -4.78
CA GLY A 243 4.08 -21.59 -4.50
C GLY A 243 4.20 -20.06 -4.38
N TRP A 244 5.28 -19.48 -4.92
CA TRP A 244 5.58 -18.04 -4.88
C TRP A 244 5.08 -17.29 -6.12
N PHE A 245 4.67 -18.02 -7.16
CA PHE A 245 4.13 -17.45 -8.37
C PHE A 245 2.78 -16.76 -8.11
N GLU A 246 2.67 -15.50 -8.52
CA GLU A 246 1.47 -14.68 -8.33
C GLU A 246 1.16 -13.87 -9.58
N VAL A 247 -0.12 -13.52 -9.76
CA VAL A 247 -0.59 -12.65 -10.85
C VAL A 247 -1.10 -11.34 -10.26
N ALA A 248 -0.71 -10.21 -10.86
CA ALA A 248 -1.12 -8.88 -10.42
C ALA A 248 -2.63 -8.67 -10.63
N ALA A 249 -3.35 -8.31 -9.56
CA ALA A 249 -4.82 -8.21 -9.58
C ALA A 249 -5.37 -7.17 -10.56
N GLY A 250 -4.64 -6.09 -10.84
CA GLY A 250 -5.11 -5.00 -11.71
C GLY A 250 -4.77 -5.16 -13.19
N THR A 251 -3.60 -5.74 -13.53
CA THR A 251 -3.13 -5.82 -14.92
C THR A 251 -3.10 -7.24 -15.49
N GLY A 252 -3.31 -8.27 -14.65
CA GLY A 252 -3.18 -9.68 -15.06
C GLY A 252 -1.74 -10.11 -15.41
N ARG A 253 -0.73 -9.31 -15.06
CA ARG A 253 0.68 -9.60 -15.38
C ARG A 253 1.30 -10.52 -14.32
N ASP A 254 2.17 -11.40 -14.77
CA ASP A 254 2.98 -12.26 -13.90
C ASP A 254 3.87 -11.42 -12.98
N ARG A 255 3.95 -11.82 -11.71
CA ARG A 255 4.94 -11.32 -10.76
C ARG A 255 6.19 -12.17 -10.83
N ARG A 256 7.33 -11.53 -11.13
CA ARG A 256 8.66 -12.14 -10.96
C ARG A 256 8.93 -12.29 -9.47
N ALA A 257 9.63 -13.34 -9.07
CA ALA A 257 9.87 -13.67 -7.67
C ALA A 257 11.37 -13.76 -7.37
N ALA A 258 11.74 -13.43 -6.14
CA ALA A 258 13.09 -13.59 -5.61
C ALA A 258 13.00 -13.94 -4.11
N PRO A 259 14.02 -14.61 -3.54
CA PRO A 259 14.14 -14.79 -2.10
C PRO A 259 14.12 -13.47 -1.34
N PHE A 260 13.86 -13.54 -0.03
CA PHE A 260 13.95 -12.38 0.85
C PHE A 260 15.37 -11.79 0.85
N ASP A 261 15.48 -10.47 0.75
CA ASP A 261 16.76 -9.75 0.84
C ASP A 261 16.83 -8.96 2.16
N PHE A 262 17.62 -9.49 3.09
CA PHE A 262 17.79 -8.90 4.43
C PHE A 262 18.55 -7.56 4.42
N GLU A 263 19.52 -7.38 3.52
CA GLU A 263 20.26 -6.13 3.44
C GLU A 263 19.39 -5.02 2.84
N LEU A 264 18.59 -5.37 1.82
CA LEU A 264 17.60 -4.46 1.28
C LEU A 264 16.52 -4.11 2.32
N ALA A 265 16.02 -5.11 3.06
CA ALA A 265 15.05 -4.89 4.13
C ALA A 265 15.59 -3.91 5.19
N LYS A 266 16.84 -4.12 5.66
CA LYS A 266 17.54 -3.24 6.60
C LYS A 266 17.69 -1.82 6.07
N LYS A 267 18.18 -1.67 4.83
CA LYS A 267 18.34 -0.36 4.19
C LYS A 267 17.01 0.37 4.10
N ASN A 268 15.94 -0.31 3.69
CA ASN A 268 14.65 0.30 3.45
C ASN A 268 13.93 0.66 4.76
N ALA A 269 14.09 -0.13 5.82
CA ALA A 269 13.65 0.23 7.17
C ALA A 269 14.33 1.52 7.64
N ARG A 270 15.65 1.61 7.49
CA ARG A 270 16.43 2.78 7.89
C ARG A 270 15.99 4.05 7.17
N ILE A 271 15.84 4.00 5.84
CA ILE A 271 15.48 5.20 5.06
C ILE A 271 14.06 5.69 5.39
N ASN A 272 13.12 4.77 5.61
CA ASN A 272 11.76 5.13 5.98
C ASN A 272 11.60 5.54 7.45
N GLY A 273 12.64 5.42 8.27
CA GLY A 273 12.52 5.64 9.72
C GLY A 273 11.53 4.67 10.36
N ALA A 274 11.49 3.42 9.88
CA ALA A 274 10.55 2.42 10.37
C ALA A 274 10.70 2.21 11.88
N THR A 275 9.58 2.24 12.62
CA THR A 275 9.54 1.96 14.06
C THR A 275 9.27 0.48 14.33
N GLN A 276 8.57 -0.17 13.39
CA GLN A 276 8.20 -1.58 13.47
C GLN A 276 7.96 -2.15 12.07
N ALA A 277 7.92 -3.46 11.98
CA ALA A 277 7.71 -4.20 10.73
C ALA A 277 6.47 -5.08 10.80
N ALA A 278 5.80 -5.21 9.66
CA ALA A 278 4.78 -6.23 9.42
C ALA A 278 5.28 -7.22 8.38
N LEU A 279 5.22 -8.53 8.65
CA LEU A 279 5.63 -9.58 7.73
C LEU A 279 4.40 -10.33 7.20
N THR A 280 4.17 -10.34 5.90
CA THR A 280 3.06 -11.09 5.29
C THR A 280 3.54 -12.36 4.59
N LYS A 281 2.57 -13.23 4.27
CA LYS A 281 2.76 -14.45 3.48
C LYS A 281 3.75 -15.42 4.13
N LEU A 282 3.84 -15.46 5.47
CA LEU A 282 4.72 -16.40 6.14
C LEU A 282 4.30 -17.85 5.84
N ASP A 283 2.99 -18.08 5.71
CA ASP A 283 2.35 -19.32 5.28
C ASP A 283 2.77 -19.78 3.86
N ALA A 284 3.21 -18.87 2.99
CA ALA A 284 3.70 -19.23 1.66
C ALA A 284 5.10 -19.86 1.67
N ILE A 285 5.91 -19.58 2.70
CA ILE A 285 7.22 -20.22 2.89
C ILE A 285 7.11 -21.39 3.87
N TYR A 286 6.28 -21.24 4.89
CA TYR A 286 6.07 -22.23 5.94
C TYR A 286 4.57 -22.56 6.05
N PRO A 287 4.06 -23.50 5.22
CA PRO A 287 2.62 -23.82 5.18
C PRO A 287 2.00 -24.21 6.53
N SER A 288 2.79 -24.76 7.45
CA SER A 288 2.38 -25.08 8.81
C SER A 288 2.06 -23.85 9.68
N CYS A 289 2.43 -22.65 9.25
CA CYS A 289 2.05 -21.41 9.94
C CYS A 289 0.60 -21.02 9.67
N ARG A 290 -0.09 -21.67 8.73
CA ARG A 290 -1.41 -21.24 8.29
C ARG A 290 -2.38 -21.19 9.46
N SER A 291 -3.09 -20.08 9.59
CA SER A 291 -4.06 -19.82 10.67
C SER A 291 -3.47 -19.71 12.08
N ALA A 292 -2.14 -19.74 12.27
CA ALA A 292 -1.54 -19.51 13.58
C ALA A 292 -1.90 -18.10 14.10
N ARG A 293 -2.18 -18.01 15.41
CA ARG A 293 -2.59 -16.77 16.11
C ARG A 293 -1.63 -16.33 17.20
N LYS A 294 -0.75 -17.22 17.66
CA LYS A 294 0.31 -16.89 18.62
C LYS A 294 1.67 -17.16 18.00
N PHE A 295 2.65 -16.34 18.37
CA PHE A 295 4.02 -16.51 17.91
C PHE A 295 4.61 -17.86 18.32
N ASP A 296 4.22 -18.37 19.50
CA ASP A 296 4.68 -19.65 20.02
C ASP A 296 4.16 -20.86 19.24
N ASP A 297 3.08 -20.71 18.46
CA ASP A 297 2.52 -21.78 17.63
C ASP A 297 3.32 -21.97 16.32
N LEU A 298 4.22 -21.03 15.98
CA LEU A 298 5.02 -21.10 14.77
C LEU A 298 6.12 -22.19 14.87
N PRO A 299 6.45 -22.87 13.75
CA PRO A 299 7.58 -23.78 13.69
C PRO A 299 8.89 -23.03 13.92
N LYS A 300 9.92 -23.76 14.36
CA LYS A 300 11.22 -23.20 14.76
C LYS A 300 11.85 -22.36 13.65
N GLU A 301 11.81 -22.85 12.43
CA GLU A 301 12.40 -22.21 11.25
C GLU A 301 11.70 -20.89 10.92
N ALA A 302 10.37 -20.82 11.07
CA ALA A 302 9.61 -19.60 10.87
C ALA A 302 9.92 -18.55 11.96
N LYS A 303 10.06 -18.97 13.21
CA LYS A 303 10.49 -18.10 14.32
C LYS A 303 11.90 -17.56 14.08
N GLU A 304 12.83 -18.39 13.61
CA GLU A 304 14.20 -18.00 13.28
C GLU A 304 14.22 -17.00 12.11
N PHE A 305 13.40 -17.21 11.08
CA PHE A 305 13.26 -16.26 9.98
C PHE A 305 12.79 -14.88 10.45
N VAL A 306 11.75 -14.83 11.30
CA VAL A 306 11.28 -13.56 11.89
C VAL A 306 12.36 -12.90 12.73
N LYS A 307 13.05 -13.66 13.60
CA LYS A 307 14.12 -13.14 14.47
C LYS A 307 15.31 -12.62 13.66
N GLU A 308 15.64 -13.24 12.54
CA GLU A 308 16.72 -12.75 11.66
C GLU A 308 16.32 -11.44 10.99
N ILE A 309 15.06 -11.26 10.57
CA ILE A 309 14.57 -9.96 10.11
C ILE A 309 14.78 -8.91 11.21
N GLU A 310 14.27 -9.16 12.42
CA GLU A 310 14.37 -8.24 13.57
C GLU A 310 15.83 -7.87 13.87
N LYS A 311 16.72 -8.86 13.91
CA LYS A 311 18.15 -8.69 14.16
C LYS A 311 18.82 -7.81 13.10
N ARG A 312 18.46 -7.98 11.82
CA ARG A 312 19.11 -7.29 10.70
C ARG A 312 18.58 -5.88 10.51
N THR A 313 17.28 -5.68 10.66
CA THR A 313 16.63 -4.37 10.50
C THR A 313 16.76 -3.50 11.75
N GLY A 314 16.93 -4.12 12.93
CA GLY A 314 16.98 -3.41 14.22
C GLY A 314 15.60 -2.97 14.72
N ILE A 315 14.51 -3.45 14.12
CA ILE A 315 13.13 -3.11 14.49
C ILE A 315 12.32 -4.38 14.74
N PRO A 316 11.34 -4.35 15.67
CA PRO A 316 10.51 -5.51 15.95
C PRO A 316 9.57 -5.84 14.78
N VAL A 317 9.33 -7.14 14.54
CA VAL A 317 8.29 -7.60 13.61
C VAL A 317 7.01 -7.82 14.43
N THR A 318 6.19 -6.79 14.53
CA THR A 318 5.04 -6.75 15.43
C THR A 318 3.80 -7.42 14.85
N LEU A 319 3.65 -7.45 13.53
CA LEU A 319 2.51 -8.07 12.86
C LEU A 319 2.99 -9.17 11.90
N ILE A 320 2.40 -10.36 11.98
CA ILE A 320 2.80 -11.50 11.14
C ILE A 320 1.55 -12.11 10.49
N GLY A 321 1.45 -11.98 9.18
CA GLY A 321 0.38 -12.59 8.37
C GLY A 321 0.60 -14.08 8.15
N THR A 322 -0.38 -14.87 8.57
CA THR A 322 -0.38 -16.35 8.56
C THR A 322 -1.45 -16.93 7.63
N GLY A 323 -1.94 -16.13 6.68
CA GLY A 323 -3.02 -16.55 5.77
C GLY A 323 -3.59 -15.38 4.97
N PRO A 324 -4.62 -15.61 4.16
CA PRO A 324 -5.23 -14.56 3.34
C PRO A 324 -6.16 -13.63 4.12
N GLU A 325 -6.97 -14.16 5.06
CA GLU A 325 -8.03 -13.39 5.74
C GLU A 325 -7.45 -12.21 6.54
N ALA A 326 -8.21 -11.12 6.68
CA ALA A 326 -7.79 -9.94 7.43
C ALA A 326 -7.35 -10.29 8.87
N LEU A 327 -8.04 -11.25 9.50
CA LEU A 327 -7.76 -11.70 10.87
C LEU A 327 -6.72 -12.83 10.97
N ASP A 328 -6.17 -13.32 9.86
CA ASP A 328 -5.04 -14.27 9.87
C ASP A 328 -3.72 -13.55 10.18
N ILE A 329 -3.63 -12.96 11.38
CA ILE A 329 -2.48 -12.21 11.87
C ILE A 329 -2.13 -12.65 13.29
N ILE A 330 -0.84 -12.81 13.55
CA ILE A 330 -0.26 -12.81 14.90
C ILE A 330 0.13 -11.37 15.20
N ASP A 331 -0.47 -10.82 16.25
CA ASP A 331 -0.17 -9.48 16.74
C ASP A 331 0.68 -9.57 18.01
N ARG A 332 1.89 -9.01 17.93
CA ARG A 332 2.92 -8.98 18.97
C ARG A 332 3.12 -7.57 19.53
N ARG A 333 2.23 -6.62 19.19
CA ARG A 333 2.22 -5.28 19.79
C ARG A 333 1.82 -5.41 21.27
N VAL A 334 2.48 -4.61 22.12
CA VAL A 334 2.24 -4.50 23.56
C VAL A 334 1.23 -3.41 23.86
#